data_AF-M8ATN0-F1
#
_entry.id   AF-M8ATN0-F1
#
_cell.length_a   1.000
_cell.length_b   1.000
_cell.length_c   1.000
_cell.angle_alpha   90.00
_cell.angle_beta   90.00
_cell.angle_gamma   90.00
#
_symmetry.space_group_name_H-M   'P 1'
#
loop_
_entity.id
_entity.type
_entity.pdbx_description
1 polymer ?
#
loop_
_entity_poly.entity_id
_entity_poly.type
_entity_poly.pdbx_seq_one_letter_code
_entity_poly.pdbx_strand_id
1 'polypeptide(L)'
;MDCRVQVGPAVGGGERQGQGPHAAGGAQDGADGVIRAPGMDTLKVPLAAEHTTLDDVSVWEWSGSAYDEGAEAAEWLSAYFGKPSRLVRFKEESEIRPTNPKYAQGYKITFTDCFPFLIASQGSLDAQNDLLKEHVPINRFRPNILVDGCHPYAEDLWKTIKINKLTFDGVKLCDRYKLHKQQAKVSGCEKSSFDAYLTYLQLLECKDKVKKKKKRLLED
;
A
#
# COMPACT_ATOMS: atom_id res chain seq x y z
N MET A 1 -20.35 -22.65 -3.11
CA MET A 1 -19.52 -22.77 -1.89
C MET A 1 -19.69 -21.48 -1.13
N ASP A 2 -20.08 -21.56 0.14
CA ASP A 2 -20.26 -20.38 0.98
C ASP A 2 -18.94 -20.13 1.70
N CYS A 3 -18.19 -19.11 1.26
CA CYS A 3 -16.86 -18.79 1.79
C CYS A 3 -16.97 -17.58 2.71
N ARG A 4 -16.25 -17.61 3.84
CA ARG A 4 -16.21 -16.47 4.77
C ARG A 4 -15.18 -15.46 4.27
N VAL A 5 -15.53 -14.18 4.27
CA VAL A 5 -14.67 -13.11 3.76
C VAL A 5 -14.27 -12.14 4.87
N GLN A 6 -12.96 -11.93 5.02
CA GLN A 6 -12.40 -10.87 5.83
C GLN A 6 -11.77 -9.81 4.92
N VAL A 7 -12.18 -8.55 5.10
CA VAL A 7 -11.65 -7.41 4.35
C VAL A 7 -10.65 -6.67 5.24
N GLY A 8 -9.39 -6.63 4.80
CA GLY A 8 -8.36 -5.77 5.38
C GLY A 8 -8.43 -4.35 4.81
N PRO A 9 -7.71 -3.39 5.42
CA PRO A 9 -7.69 -2.03 4.91
C PRO A 9 -7.20 -2.02 3.46
N ALA A 10 -7.87 -1.23 2.61
CA ALA A 10 -7.34 -0.91 1.30
C ALA A 10 -6.03 -0.14 1.49
N VAL A 11 -4.98 -0.55 0.78
CA VAL A 11 -3.69 0.14 0.86
C VAL A 11 -3.86 1.51 0.20
N GLY A 12 -4.14 2.53 1.02
CA GLY A 12 -4.42 3.89 0.57
C GLY A 12 -5.68 4.56 1.14
N GLY A 13 -6.41 3.96 2.07
CA GLY A 13 -7.58 4.60 2.70
C GLY A 13 -7.53 4.51 4.21
N GLY A 14 -7.51 5.65 4.91
CA GLY A 14 -7.87 5.71 6.32
C GLY A 14 -9.26 5.09 6.54
N GLU A 15 -9.43 4.40 7.67
CA GLU A 15 -10.69 3.79 8.06
C GLU A 15 -11.82 4.84 8.06
N ARG A 16 -12.76 4.72 7.12
CA ARG A 16 -14.06 5.39 7.21
C ARG A 16 -15.01 4.48 7.97
N GLN A 17 -15.27 4.78 9.24
CA GLN A 17 -16.48 4.31 9.90
C GLN A 17 -17.68 5.07 9.30
N GLY A 18 -18.67 4.32 8.82
CA GLY A 18 -19.59 4.77 7.79
C GLY A 18 -20.71 5.72 8.23
N GLN A 19 -21.36 6.32 7.22
CA GLN A 19 -22.80 6.58 7.17
C GLN A 19 -23.23 6.89 5.73
N GLY A 20 -24.46 6.48 5.40
CA GLY A 20 -25.05 6.53 4.04
C GLY A 20 -25.36 7.93 3.52
N PRO A 21 -25.95 8.04 2.31
CA PRO A 21 -25.92 9.26 1.52
C PRO A 21 -27.12 10.16 1.84
N HIS A 22 -26.89 11.45 2.10
CA HIS A 22 -27.81 12.54 1.75
C HIS A 22 -27.09 13.91 1.69
N ALA A 23 -27.22 14.53 0.52
CA ALA A 23 -27.18 15.94 0.13
C ALA A 23 -26.56 17.05 1.03
N ALA A 24 -25.78 17.88 0.31
CA ALA A 24 -25.66 19.35 0.38
C ALA A 24 -24.87 20.01 1.53
N GLY A 25 -23.78 20.68 1.14
CA GLY A 25 -23.27 21.93 1.73
C GLY A 25 -22.81 21.87 3.19
N GLY A 26 -21.54 21.54 3.41
CA GLY A 26 -20.87 21.74 4.68
C GLY A 26 -19.39 21.42 4.56
N ALA A 27 -18.52 22.26 5.14
CA ALA A 27 -17.10 22.00 5.25
C ALA A 27 -16.89 20.59 5.84
N GLN A 28 -16.12 19.76 5.15
CA GLN A 28 -15.81 18.42 5.63
C GLN A 28 -14.84 18.56 6.81
N ASP A 29 -15.33 18.30 8.02
CA ASP A 29 -14.48 17.99 9.17
C ASP A 29 -13.67 16.75 8.82
N GLY A 30 -12.40 16.97 8.43
CA GLY A 30 -11.48 15.90 8.04
C GLY A 30 -11.17 15.03 9.25
N ALA A 31 -11.47 13.74 9.17
CA ALA A 31 -11.01 12.80 10.18
C ALA A 31 -9.49 12.62 10.05
N ASP A 32 -8.75 12.98 11.09
CA ASP A 32 -7.29 12.79 11.14
C ASP A 32 -6.92 11.32 10.91
N GLY A 33 -5.92 11.06 10.06
CA GLY A 33 -5.20 9.79 10.01
C GLY A 33 -4.35 9.61 11.26
N VAL A 34 -4.30 8.41 11.83
CA VAL A 34 -3.51 8.14 13.05
C VAL A 34 -2.44 7.11 12.75
N ILE A 35 -1.18 7.46 13.05
CA ILE A 35 -0.02 6.57 12.91
C ILE A 35 0.59 6.30 14.29
N ARG A 36 0.87 5.04 14.58
CA ARG A 36 1.45 4.58 15.85
C ARG A 36 2.59 3.62 15.56
N ALA A 37 3.76 3.80 16.17
CA ALA A 37 4.83 2.82 16.07
C ALA A 37 5.44 2.50 17.44
N PRO A 38 6.03 1.31 17.62
CA PRO A 38 6.71 0.96 18.86
C PRO A 38 7.78 2.00 19.23
N GLY A 39 7.74 2.48 20.47
CA GLY A 39 8.70 3.47 20.97
C GLY A 39 8.51 4.90 20.44
N MET A 40 7.44 5.18 19.71
CA MET A 40 7.12 6.51 19.18
C MET A 40 5.79 7.02 19.77
N ASP A 41 5.68 8.34 19.96
CA ASP A 41 4.41 8.98 20.26
C ASP A 41 3.43 8.82 19.09
N THR A 42 2.13 8.92 19.39
CA THR A 42 1.08 8.82 18.35
C THR A 42 1.10 10.06 17.46
N LEU A 43 1.28 9.87 16.16
CA LEU A 43 1.18 10.92 15.16
C LEU A 43 -0.27 11.04 14.67
N LYS A 44 -0.80 12.27 14.66
CA LYS A 44 -2.05 12.60 13.98
C LYS A 44 -1.72 13.34 12.70
N VAL A 45 -2.27 12.86 11.59
CA VAL A 45 -2.10 13.45 10.26
C VAL A 45 -3.45 14.05 9.90
N PRO A 46 -3.58 15.38 9.80
CA PRO A 46 -4.87 16.03 9.61
C PRO A 46 -5.65 15.60 8.36
N LEU A 47 -4.96 15.03 7.36
CA LEU A 47 -5.51 14.77 6.03
C LEU A 47 -6.27 16.00 5.50
N ALA A 48 -5.74 17.19 5.84
CA ALA A 48 -6.37 18.48 5.61
C ALA A 48 -6.71 18.63 4.14
N ALA A 49 -7.71 19.44 3.78
CA ALA A 49 -8.09 19.72 2.38
C ALA A 49 -7.04 20.58 1.63
N GLU A 50 -6.20 21.31 2.37
CA GLU A 50 -5.07 22.05 1.81
C GLU A 50 -3.76 21.30 2.02
N HIS A 51 -2.93 21.23 0.98
CA HIS A 51 -1.70 20.45 1.00
C HIS A 51 -0.65 21.11 0.10
N THR A 52 0.60 21.01 0.52
CA THR A 52 1.73 21.27 -0.37
C THR A 52 1.86 20.13 -1.38
N THR A 53 2.34 20.45 -2.59
CA THR A 53 2.64 19.44 -3.61
C THR A 53 4.14 19.18 -3.63
N LEU A 54 4.53 17.91 -3.67
CA LEU A 54 5.87 17.47 -3.99
C LEU A 54 5.91 16.92 -5.41
N ASP A 55 6.85 17.42 -6.20
CA ASP A 55 7.14 16.92 -7.54
C ASP A 55 8.20 15.81 -7.48
N ASP A 56 8.44 15.16 -8.62
CA ASP A 56 9.45 14.10 -8.81
C ASP A 56 9.28 12.87 -7.90
N VAL A 57 8.02 12.60 -7.52
CA VAL A 57 7.62 11.40 -6.77
C VAL A 57 7.57 10.22 -7.73
N SER A 58 8.25 9.11 -7.40
CA SER A 58 8.34 7.95 -8.30
C SER A 58 8.00 6.61 -7.63
N VAL A 59 7.26 5.77 -8.37
CA VAL A 59 6.89 4.40 -8.00
C VAL A 59 7.02 3.52 -9.23
N TRP A 60 8.02 2.64 -9.22
CA TRP A 60 8.43 1.86 -10.39
C TRP A 60 8.71 2.78 -11.59
N GLU A 61 8.10 2.50 -12.75
CA GLU A 61 8.23 3.31 -13.97
C GLU A 61 7.35 4.57 -13.96
N TRP A 62 6.52 4.77 -12.94
CA TRP A 62 5.68 5.96 -12.83
C TRP A 62 6.42 7.07 -12.08
N SER A 63 6.30 8.30 -12.58
CA SER A 63 6.75 9.53 -11.92
C SER A 63 5.69 10.62 -12.05
N GLY A 64 5.47 11.39 -11.00
CA GLY A 64 4.51 12.48 -10.98
C GLY A 64 4.61 13.32 -9.71
N SER A 65 3.52 13.99 -9.37
CA SER A 65 3.39 14.78 -8.15
C SER A 65 2.55 14.07 -7.08
N ALA A 66 2.72 14.44 -5.83
CA ALA A 66 1.92 13.93 -4.72
C ALA A 66 1.67 15.02 -3.68
N TYR A 67 0.60 14.86 -2.90
CA TYR A 67 0.33 15.74 -1.76
C TYR A 67 1.22 15.38 -0.59
N ASP A 68 1.84 16.37 0.02
CA ASP A 68 2.74 16.22 1.14
C ASP A 68 1.98 16.45 2.45
N GLU A 69 2.07 15.48 3.35
CA GLU A 69 1.33 15.49 4.63
C GLU A 69 2.09 16.28 5.73
N GLY A 70 3.05 17.12 5.33
CA GLY A 70 3.66 18.13 6.18
C GLY A 70 4.94 17.72 6.90
N ALA A 71 5.56 18.71 7.55
CA ALA A 71 6.84 18.56 8.23
C ALA A 71 6.76 17.65 9.46
N GLU A 72 5.67 17.70 10.22
CA GLU A 72 5.48 16.85 11.42
C GLU A 72 5.49 15.36 11.04
N ALA A 73 4.75 14.98 10.00
CA ALA A 73 4.75 13.61 9.50
C ALA A 73 6.12 13.19 8.96
N ALA A 74 6.82 14.10 8.28
CA ALA A 74 8.17 13.86 7.77
C ALA A 74 9.19 13.64 8.90
N GLU A 75 9.19 14.48 9.93
CA GLU A 75 10.07 14.36 11.09
C GLU A 75 9.80 13.06 11.86
N TRP A 76 8.53 12.77 12.13
CA TRP A 76 8.13 11.56 12.84
C TRP A 76 8.57 10.29 12.10
N LEU A 77 8.31 10.21 10.79
CA LEU A 77 8.74 9.05 9.99
C LEU A 77 10.25 8.99 9.85
N SER A 78 10.93 10.14 9.73
CA SER A 78 12.39 10.16 9.63
C SER A 78 13.05 9.67 10.91
N ALA A 79 12.49 10.03 12.07
CA ALA A 79 12.94 9.54 13.36
C ALA A 79 12.72 8.02 13.49
N TYR A 80 11.54 7.52 13.12
CA TYR A 80 11.24 6.09 13.21
C TYR A 80 12.11 5.24 12.26
N PHE A 81 12.30 5.68 11.01
CA PHE A 81 13.07 4.93 10.02
C PHE A 81 14.59 5.20 10.05
N GLY A 82 15.04 6.21 10.81
CA GLY A 82 16.44 6.60 10.88
C GLY A 82 17.01 7.20 9.58
N LYS A 83 16.15 7.71 8.69
CA LYS A 83 16.55 8.31 7.40
C LYS A 83 15.54 9.37 6.95
N PRO A 84 15.94 10.34 6.11
CA PRO A 84 15.00 11.32 5.56
C PRO A 84 13.82 10.64 4.87
N SER A 85 12.62 10.95 5.36
CA SER A 85 11.38 10.25 5.05
C SER A 85 10.23 11.25 5.00
N ARG A 86 9.35 11.15 4.01
CA ARG A 86 8.14 11.98 3.92
C ARG A 86 6.91 11.11 3.71
N LEU A 87 5.80 11.53 4.31
CA LEU A 87 4.49 10.96 4.04
C LEU A 87 3.84 11.74 2.90
N VAL A 88 3.39 11.01 1.88
CA VAL A 88 2.66 11.61 0.77
C VAL A 88 1.37 10.85 0.47
N ARG A 89 0.42 11.56 -0.14
CA ARG A 89 -0.85 11.04 -0.63
C ARG A 89 -0.98 11.26 -2.13
N PHE A 90 -1.52 10.25 -2.81
CA PHE A 90 -1.67 10.30 -4.26
C PHE A 90 -2.66 11.39 -4.65
N LYS A 91 -2.33 12.12 -5.71
CA LYS A 91 -3.10 13.27 -6.20
C LYS A 91 -4.09 12.83 -7.29
N GLU A 92 -5.15 12.13 -6.88
CA GLU A 92 -6.09 11.47 -7.81
C GLU A 92 -6.78 12.41 -8.81
N GLU A 93 -6.85 13.70 -8.47
CA GLU A 93 -7.49 14.74 -9.27
C GLU A 93 -6.68 15.14 -10.50
N SER A 94 -5.34 15.03 -10.44
CA SER A 94 -4.45 15.43 -11.53
C SER A 94 -3.48 14.36 -11.99
N GLU A 95 -3.23 13.33 -11.19
CA GLU A 95 -2.31 12.24 -11.50
C GLU A 95 -3.06 10.99 -11.92
N ILE A 96 -2.49 10.27 -12.89
CA ILE A 96 -3.07 9.03 -13.38
C ILE A 96 -1.97 7.97 -13.44
N ARG A 97 -2.23 6.83 -12.80
CA ARG A 97 -1.43 5.63 -12.94
C ARG A 97 -2.33 4.48 -13.39
N PRO A 98 -2.35 4.13 -14.69
CA PRO A 98 -3.26 3.13 -15.21
C PRO A 98 -2.80 1.72 -14.83
N THR A 99 -3.73 0.79 -14.70
CA THR A 99 -3.42 -0.65 -14.67
C THR A 99 -2.88 -1.12 -16.02
N ASN A 100 -2.21 -2.27 -16.04
CA ASN A 100 -1.78 -2.87 -17.29
C ASN A 100 -3.03 -3.25 -18.14
N PRO A 101 -3.21 -2.67 -19.34
CA PRO A 101 -4.43 -2.84 -20.12
C PRO A 101 -4.64 -4.26 -20.63
N LYS A 102 -3.60 -5.09 -20.66
CA LYS A 102 -3.71 -6.52 -20.98
C LYS A 102 -4.60 -7.28 -19.98
N TYR A 103 -4.59 -6.85 -18.72
CA TYR A 103 -5.26 -7.55 -17.63
C TYR A 103 -6.50 -6.79 -17.14
N ALA A 104 -6.42 -5.46 -17.05
CA ALA A 104 -7.51 -4.61 -16.61
C ALA A 104 -7.47 -3.29 -17.37
N GLN A 105 -8.31 -3.13 -18.40
CA GLN A 105 -8.39 -1.90 -19.17
C GLN A 105 -9.35 -0.91 -18.51
N GLY A 106 -9.00 0.38 -18.49
CA GLY A 106 -9.85 1.45 -17.96
C GLY A 106 -9.81 1.62 -16.44
N TYR A 107 -9.04 0.80 -15.73
CA TYR A 107 -8.81 0.94 -14.30
C TYR A 107 -7.56 1.76 -14.01
N LYS A 108 -7.55 2.37 -12.81
CA LYS A 108 -6.45 3.16 -12.29
C LYS A 108 -6.03 2.61 -10.93
N ILE A 109 -4.78 2.85 -10.61
CA ILE A 109 -4.15 2.55 -9.33
C ILE A 109 -3.52 3.83 -8.78
N THR A 110 -3.26 3.85 -7.48
CA THR A 110 -2.48 4.92 -6.83
C THR A 110 -1.04 4.42 -6.69
N PHE A 111 -0.48 4.44 -5.47
CA PHE A 111 0.81 3.83 -5.17
C PHE A 111 0.76 2.30 -5.01
N THR A 112 -0.40 1.65 -5.22
CA THR A 112 -0.50 0.18 -5.27
C THR A 112 0.34 -0.42 -6.41
N ASP A 113 0.96 -1.59 -6.23
CA ASP A 113 1.95 -2.13 -7.17
C ASP A 113 1.38 -2.36 -8.59
N CYS A 114 0.43 -3.30 -8.73
CA CYS A 114 -0.12 -3.73 -10.01
C CYS A 114 -1.64 -3.51 -10.14
N PHE A 115 -2.41 -3.85 -9.11
CA PHE A 115 -3.88 -3.80 -9.12
C PHE A 115 -4.42 -3.32 -7.77
N PRO A 116 -5.66 -2.79 -7.70
CA PRO A 116 -6.21 -2.20 -6.48
C PRO A 116 -6.47 -3.20 -5.34
N PHE A 117 -6.73 -4.46 -5.68
CA PHE A 117 -7.07 -5.51 -4.71
C PHE A 117 -6.23 -6.76 -4.91
N LEU A 118 -5.77 -7.32 -3.79
CA LEU A 118 -5.19 -8.66 -3.69
C LEU A 118 -6.12 -9.54 -2.86
N ILE A 119 -6.52 -10.68 -3.44
CA ILE A 119 -7.29 -11.72 -2.77
C ILE A 119 -6.34 -12.89 -2.45
N ALA A 120 -6.47 -13.46 -1.26
CA ALA A 120 -5.81 -14.70 -0.87
C ALA A 120 -6.81 -15.58 -0.11
N SER A 121 -6.58 -16.90 -0.07
CA SER A 121 -7.35 -17.79 0.79
C SER A 121 -6.59 -18.29 2.01
N GLN A 122 -7.31 -18.57 3.09
CA GLN A 122 -6.77 -19.21 4.29
C GLN A 122 -6.22 -20.60 3.94
N GLY A 123 -6.94 -21.37 3.11
CA GLY A 123 -6.48 -22.68 2.64
C GLY A 123 -5.13 -22.62 1.90
N SER A 124 -4.90 -21.59 1.08
CA SER A 124 -3.59 -21.37 0.43
C SER A 124 -2.49 -21.01 1.43
N LEU A 125 -2.79 -20.19 2.44
CA LEU A 125 -1.84 -19.84 3.48
C LEU A 125 -1.43 -21.08 4.28
N ASP A 126 -2.41 -21.90 4.67
CA ASP A 126 -2.17 -23.11 5.45
C ASP A 126 -1.32 -24.11 4.66
N ALA A 127 -1.70 -24.41 3.41
CA ALA A 127 -0.92 -25.27 2.53
C ALA A 127 0.50 -24.75 2.29
N GLN A 128 0.69 -23.42 2.21
CA GLN A 128 2.01 -22.82 2.09
C GLN A 128 2.82 -22.95 3.38
N ASN A 129 2.18 -22.79 4.54
CA ASN A 129 2.82 -22.90 5.85
C ASN A 129 3.25 -24.33 6.18
N ASP A 130 2.50 -25.34 5.74
CA ASP A 130 2.86 -26.75 5.90
C ASP A 130 4.21 -27.11 5.22
N LEU A 131 4.63 -26.32 4.24
CA LEU A 131 5.91 -26.48 3.54
C LEU A 131 7.07 -25.72 4.21
N LEU A 132 6.80 -24.88 5.20
CA LEU A 132 7.77 -24.02 5.84
C LEU A 132 8.18 -24.56 7.23
N LYS A 133 9.44 -24.33 7.60
CA LYS A 133 9.92 -24.66 8.96
C LYS A 133 9.30 -23.76 10.02
N GLU A 134 9.01 -22.52 9.65
CA GLU A 134 8.41 -21.51 10.51
C GLU A 134 7.20 -20.95 9.77
N HIS A 135 6.04 -20.97 10.43
CA HIS A 135 4.81 -20.44 9.84
C HIS A 135 4.93 -18.93 9.65
N VAL A 136 4.43 -18.47 8.51
CA VAL A 136 4.33 -17.04 8.21
C VAL A 136 2.89 -16.57 8.37
N PRO A 137 2.68 -15.40 9.00
CA PRO A 137 1.34 -14.82 9.12
C PRO A 137 0.85 -14.21 7.80
N ILE A 138 -0.48 -14.13 7.62
CA ILE A 138 -1.11 -13.62 6.39
C ILE A 138 -0.71 -12.18 6.06
N ASN A 139 -0.40 -11.37 7.07
CA ASN A 139 0.01 -9.97 6.89
C ASN A 139 1.32 -9.83 6.07
N ARG A 140 2.14 -10.88 5.95
CA ARG A 140 3.32 -10.90 5.06
C ARG A 140 2.93 -10.89 3.58
N PHE A 141 1.77 -11.44 3.25
CA PHE A 141 1.23 -11.51 1.89
C PHE A 141 0.42 -10.27 1.52
N ARG A 142 0.03 -9.47 2.52
CA ARG A 142 -0.72 -8.20 2.40
C ARG A 142 -1.96 -8.27 1.50
N PRO A 143 -2.83 -9.30 1.64
CA PRO A 143 -4.09 -9.29 0.91
C PRO A 143 -5.00 -8.19 1.43
N ASN A 144 -5.82 -7.62 0.53
CA ASN A 144 -6.94 -6.78 0.92
C ASN A 144 -8.14 -7.63 1.32
N ILE A 145 -8.27 -8.83 0.75
CA ILE A 145 -9.38 -9.73 1.01
C ILE A 145 -8.80 -11.12 1.32
N LEU A 146 -9.11 -11.64 2.51
CA LEU A 146 -8.81 -13.00 2.91
C LEU A 146 -10.10 -13.82 2.88
N VAL A 147 -10.09 -14.95 2.18
CA VAL A 147 -11.24 -15.84 2.03
C VAL A 147 -10.98 -17.16 2.74
N ASP A 148 -11.93 -17.62 3.54
CA ASP A 148 -11.89 -18.89 4.25
C ASP A 148 -13.02 -19.82 3.78
N GLY A 149 -12.86 -21.13 3.95
CA GLY A 149 -13.84 -22.15 3.56
C GLY A 149 -13.72 -22.62 2.10
N CYS A 150 -12.55 -22.46 1.46
CA CYS A 150 -12.26 -23.00 0.14
C CYS A 150 -11.05 -23.93 0.14
N HIS A 151 -10.93 -24.76 -0.91
CA HIS A 151 -9.74 -25.58 -1.11
C HIS A 151 -8.48 -24.71 -1.29
N PRO A 152 -7.29 -25.21 -0.92
CA PRO A 152 -6.04 -24.52 -1.19
C PRO A 152 -5.91 -24.11 -2.67
N TYR A 153 -5.49 -22.88 -2.91
CA TYR A 153 -5.28 -22.27 -4.23
C TYR A 153 -6.55 -22.15 -5.08
N ALA A 154 -7.74 -22.31 -4.51
CA ALA A 154 -8.99 -22.14 -5.25
C ALA A 154 -9.13 -20.72 -5.83
N GLU A 155 -8.55 -19.72 -5.17
CA GLU A 155 -8.58 -18.32 -5.62
C GLU A 155 -7.94 -18.08 -6.99
N ASP A 156 -7.00 -18.93 -7.40
CA ASP A 156 -6.31 -18.82 -8.69
C ASP A 156 -7.27 -19.02 -9.88
N LEU A 157 -8.40 -19.68 -9.64
CA LEU A 157 -9.40 -20.01 -10.65
C LEU A 157 -10.60 -19.05 -10.64
N TRP A 158 -10.69 -18.14 -9.68
CA TRP A 158 -11.84 -17.24 -9.55
C TRP A 158 -11.76 -16.12 -10.59
N LYS A 159 -12.59 -16.22 -11.64
CA LYS A 159 -12.69 -15.19 -12.68
C LYS A 159 -13.56 -14.00 -12.27
N THR A 160 -14.65 -14.26 -11.57
CA THR A 160 -15.57 -13.24 -11.08
C THR A 160 -15.94 -13.57 -9.65
N ILE A 161 -15.68 -12.63 -8.74
CA ILE A 161 -15.95 -12.74 -7.31
C ILE A 161 -17.03 -11.72 -6.95
N LYS A 162 -18.10 -12.18 -6.33
CA LYS A 162 -19.16 -11.31 -5.83
C LYS A 162 -19.16 -11.29 -4.31
N ILE A 163 -18.96 -10.13 -3.72
CA ILE A 163 -19.00 -9.90 -2.28
C ILE A 163 -20.10 -8.87 -2.03
N ASN A 164 -21.23 -9.31 -1.47
CA ASN A 164 -22.43 -8.49 -1.31
C ASN A 164 -22.89 -7.88 -2.66
N LYS A 165 -22.85 -6.55 -2.77
CA LYS A 165 -23.23 -5.78 -3.96
C LYS A 165 -22.03 -5.43 -4.86
N LEU A 166 -20.81 -5.82 -4.45
CA LEU A 166 -19.58 -5.54 -5.19
C LEU A 166 -19.19 -6.75 -6.02
N THR A 167 -18.74 -6.47 -7.24
CA THR A 167 -18.20 -7.47 -8.17
C THR A 167 -16.73 -7.14 -8.42
N PHE A 168 -15.89 -8.16 -8.33
CA PHE A 168 -14.46 -8.10 -8.62
C PHE A 168 -14.13 -9.11 -9.71
N ASP A 169 -13.17 -8.78 -10.55
CA ASP A 169 -12.67 -9.67 -11.60
C ASP A 169 -11.26 -10.16 -11.27
N GLY A 170 -11.05 -11.46 -11.39
CA GLY A 170 -9.74 -12.09 -11.28
C GLY A 170 -8.93 -11.87 -12.55
N VAL A 171 -8.02 -10.89 -12.51
CA VAL A 171 -7.32 -10.40 -13.71
C VAL A 171 -5.92 -10.95 -13.91
N LYS A 172 -5.20 -11.29 -12.83
CA LYS A 172 -3.83 -11.83 -12.89
C LYS A 172 -3.47 -12.51 -11.57
N LEU A 173 -2.72 -13.61 -11.64
CA LEU A 173 -2.07 -14.20 -10.48
C LEU A 173 -1.00 -13.26 -9.90
N CYS A 174 -0.85 -13.28 -8.58
CA CYS A 174 0.11 -12.43 -7.86
C CYS A 174 1.49 -13.11 -7.84
N ASP A 175 2.41 -12.61 -8.66
CA ASP A 175 3.80 -13.05 -8.64
C ASP A 175 4.47 -12.58 -7.33
N ARG A 176 4.92 -13.52 -6.50
CA ARG A 176 5.56 -13.19 -5.22
C ARG A 176 7.05 -12.91 -5.42
N TYR A 177 7.44 -11.64 -5.34
CA TYR A 177 8.86 -11.25 -5.33
C TYR A 177 9.51 -11.48 -3.95
N LYS A 178 10.85 -11.44 -3.91
CA LYS A 178 11.76 -11.84 -2.80
C LYS A 178 11.56 -11.16 -1.43
N LEU A 179 10.49 -10.41 -1.18
CA LEU A 179 10.20 -9.78 0.13
C LEU A 179 10.02 -10.81 1.27
N HIS A 180 9.85 -12.10 0.94
CA HIS A 180 9.83 -13.22 1.88
C HIS A 180 11.23 -13.67 2.36
N LYS A 181 12.33 -13.11 1.85
CA LYS A 181 13.71 -13.49 2.25
C LYS A 181 14.34 -12.62 3.35
N GLN A 182 13.57 -11.81 4.07
CA GLN A 182 14.10 -11.24 5.32
C GLN A 182 14.09 -12.33 6.40
N GLN A 183 15.12 -13.19 6.40
CA GLN A 183 15.45 -14.02 7.55
C GLN A 183 15.62 -13.12 8.77
N ALA A 184 14.88 -13.43 9.83
CA ALA A 184 14.99 -12.77 11.11
C ALA A 184 16.39 -13.01 11.71
N LYS A 185 17.31 -12.08 11.51
CA LYS A 185 18.33 -11.77 12.50
C LYS A 185 17.94 -10.47 13.18
N VAL A 186 17.01 -10.56 14.12
CA VAL A 186 16.81 -9.52 15.14
C VAL A 186 16.56 -10.23 16.46
N SER A 187 17.53 -10.09 17.36
CA SER A 187 17.38 -10.36 18.79
C SER A 187 16.21 -9.56 19.35
N GLY A 188 15.23 -10.24 19.93
CA GLY A 188 14.45 -9.74 21.08
C GLY A 188 13.49 -8.57 20.88
N CYS A 189 12.86 -8.39 19.72
CA CYS A 189 11.70 -7.50 19.63
C CYS A 189 10.59 -8.14 18.80
N GLU A 190 9.44 -8.37 19.42
CA GLU A 190 8.23 -8.90 18.82
C GLU A 190 7.76 -7.91 17.74
N LYS A 191 8.05 -8.22 16.47
CA LYS A 191 7.70 -7.36 15.34
C LYS A 191 6.20 -7.41 15.14
N SER A 192 5.52 -6.37 15.63
CA SER A 192 4.08 -6.22 15.43
C SER A 192 3.75 -6.14 13.94
N SER A 193 2.49 -6.46 13.60
CA SER A 193 1.92 -6.43 12.25
C SER A 193 2.09 -5.09 11.50
N PHE A 194 2.59 -4.05 12.16
CA PHE A 194 2.76 -2.70 11.67
C PHE A 194 4.00 -2.52 10.77
N ASP A 195 5.09 -3.26 11.01
CA ASP A 195 6.32 -3.15 10.21
C ASP A 195 6.10 -3.48 8.72
N ALA A 196 5.16 -4.40 8.43
CA ALA A 196 4.80 -4.76 7.06
C ALA A 196 3.89 -3.72 6.38
N TYR A 197 3.12 -2.95 7.16
CA TYR A 197 2.17 -1.94 6.68
C TYR A 197 2.88 -0.63 6.36
N LEU A 198 3.79 -0.17 7.24
CA LEU A 198 4.55 1.07 7.05
C LEU A 198 5.70 0.97 6.06
N THR A 199 6.24 -0.23 5.81
CA THR A 199 7.21 -0.42 4.70
C THR A 199 6.57 -0.03 3.34
N TYR A 200 5.23 0.06 3.28
CA TYR A 200 4.48 0.43 2.08
C TYR A 200 3.88 1.85 2.10
N LEU A 201 4.02 2.62 3.18
CA LEU A 201 4.05 4.08 3.01
C LEU A 201 5.35 4.35 2.29
N GLN A 202 5.27 4.33 0.96
CA GLN A 202 6.38 4.34 0.03
C GLN A 202 7.32 5.47 0.45
N LEU A 203 8.40 5.10 1.12
CA LEU A 203 9.52 5.98 1.42
C LEU A 203 10.10 6.39 0.07
N LEU A 204 9.55 7.47 -0.47
CA LEU A 204 10.09 8.16 -1.59
C LEU A 204 11.42 8.71 -1.12
N GLU A 205 12.50 8.03 -1.52
CA GLU A 205 13.80 8.67 -1.51
C GLU A 205 13.67 9.94 -2.36
N CYS A 206 13.61 11.11 -1.72
CA CYS A 206 13.99 12.37 -2.35
C CYS A 206 15.46 12.21 -2.75
N LYS A 207 15.70 11.66 -3.95
CA LYS A 207 17.02 11.70 -4.56
C LYS A 207 17.23 13.13 -5.01
N ASP A 208 17.86 13.92 -4.16
CA ASP A 208 18.48 15.20 -4.53
C ASP A 208 19.47 14.94 -5.68
N LYS A 209 19.00 15.05 -6.92
CA LYS A 209 19.86 15.08 -8.10
C LYS A 209 20.39 16.50 -8.26
N VAL A 210 21.38 16.86 -7.45
CA VAL A 210 22.24 18.00 -7.72
C VAL A 210 22.98 17.75 -9.04
N LYS A 211 22.53 18.41 -10.11
CA LYS A 211 23.20 18.48 -11.41
C LYS A 211 24.64 18.96 -11.23
N LYS A 212 25.64 18.09 -11.43
CA LYS A 212 27.01 18.51 -11.77
C LYS A 212 27.37 18.12 -13.20
N LYS A 213 27.21 19.13 -14.05
CA LYS A 213 27.83 19.37 -15.35
C LYS A 213 29.27 18.82 -15.39
N LYS A 214 29.59 17.87 -16.28
CA LYS A 214 30.95 17.72 -16.82
C LYS A 214 30.88 17.57 -18.33
N LYS A 215 31.04 18.72 -18.99
CA LYS A 215 31.26 18.86 -20.43
C LYS A 215 32.69 18.44 -20.74
N ARG A 216 32.85 17.84 -21.93
CA ARG A 216 34.08 17.68 -22.73
C ARG A 216 34.98 16.51 -22.33
N LEU A 217 35.10 15.51 -23.22
CA LEU A 217 36.18 15.41 -24.21
C LEU A 217 35.86 14.24 -25.15
N LEU A 218 35.71 14.53 -26.45
CA LEU A 218 35.97 13.65 -27.60
C LEU A 218 35.76 14.52 -28.86
N GLU A 219 36.75 15.37 -29.10
CA GLU A 219 37.25 15.71 -30.43
C GLU A 219 38.76 15.55 -30.27
N ASP A 220 39.26 14.41 -30.75
CA ASP A 220 40.55 14.17 -31.43
C ASP A 220 40.52 12.72 -31.94
#